data_AF-A0A3C0FVG9-F1
#
_entry.id   AF-A0A3C0FVG9-F1
#
_cell.length_a   1.000
_cell.length_b   1.000
_cell.length_c   1.000
_cell.angle_alpha   90.00
_cell.angle_beta   90.00
_cell.angle_gamma   90.00
#
_symmetry.space_group_name_H-M   'P 1'
#
loop_
_entity.id
_entity.type
_entity.pdbx_description
1 polymer ?
#
loop_
_entity_poly.entity_id
_entity_poly.type
_entity_poly.pdbx_seq_one_letter_code
_entity_poly.pdbx_strand_id
1 'polypeptide(L)'
;GPAAYRRGGPLAVTDINVMLGKVQPDFFPNVFGPEGDEPLNAEAVRKGFEDMAADIEKNTGQVRTPEEVAEGFLRIAVENMANAIKQISVQRGYDVSDYILQCFGGAGGQHACQVADTLGMTKVFVHP
;
A
#
# COMPACT_ATOMS: atom_id res chain seq x y z
N GLY A 1 7.77 -12.12 3.16
CA GLY A 1 7.55 -10.68 3.38
C GLY A 1 7.53 -9.97 2.05
N PRO A 2 7.36 -8.64 2.01
CA PRO A 2 7.46 -7.83 0.79
C PRO A 2 8.74 -8.12 0.00
N ALA A 3 8.70 -7.92 -1.32
CA ALA A 3 9.85 -8.09 -2.20
C ALA A 3 11.00 -7.14 -1.80
N ALA A 4 10.66 -5.91 -1.40
CA ALA A 4 11.59 -4.89 -0.93
C ALA A 4 12.44 -5.32 0.29
N TYR A 5 12.01 -6.32 1.05
CA TYR A 5 12.69 -6.73 2.29
C TYR A 5 13.89 -7.66 2.04
N ARG A 6 14.23 -7.97 0.78
CA ARG A 6 15.38 -8.84 0.41
C ARG A 6 15.25 -10.28 0.95
N ARG A 7 14.01 -10.79 1.05
CA ARG A 7 13.71 -12.14 1.58
C ARG A 7 13.03 -13.08 0.58
N GLY A 8 13.08 -12.75 -0.71
CA GLY A 8 12.52 -13.57 -1.79
C GLY A 8 10.99 -13.74 -1.75
N GLY A 9 10.28 -12.82 -1.11
CA GLY A 9 8.81 -12.85 -1.11
C GLY A 9 8.18 -12.08 -2.28
N PRO A 10 6.87 -12.22 -2.47
CA PRO A 10 6.15 -11.58 -3.57
C PRO A 10 5.98 -10.08 -3.34
N LEU A 11 5.50 -9.37 -4.37
CA LEU A 11 4.98 -8.02 -4.22
C LEU A 11 3.84 -7.98 -3.19
N ALA A 12 3.87 -6.98 -2.32
CA ALA A 12 2.92 -6.71 -1.26
C ALA A 12 2.60 -5.21 -1.17
N VAL A 13 1.73 -4.81 -0.23
CA VAL A 13 1.30 -3.40 -0.08
C VAL A 13 2.47 -2.44 0.17
N THR A 14 3.50 -2.89 0.92
CA THR A 14 4.73 -2.09 1.11
C THR A 14 5.44 -1.84 -0.22
N ASP A 15 5.48 -2.82 -1.12
CA ASP A 15 6.13 -2.69 -2.42
C ASP A 15 5.37 -1.69 -3.32
N ILE A 16 4.03 -1.66 -3.25
CA ILE A 16 3.22 -0.63 -3.91
C ILE A 16 3.66 0.77 -3.45
N ASN A 17 3.79 0.97 -2.14
CA ASN A 17 4.16 2.28 -1.60
C ASN A 17 5.62 2.65 -1.91
N VAL A 18 6.52 1.67 -2.05
CA VAL A 18 7.88 1.91 -2.56
C VAL A 18 7.85 2.32 -4.04
N MET A 19 7.09 1.59 -4.87
CA MET A 19 6.96 1.86 -6.31
C MET A 19 6.41 3.27 -6.57
N LEU A 20 5.39 3.68 -5.81
CA LEU A 20 4.74 4.98 -5.94
C LEU A 20 5.46 6.10 -5.16
N GLY A 21 6.62 5.82 -4.56
CA GLY A 21 7.42 6.81 -3.84
C GLY A 21 6.83 7.33 -2.53
N LYS A 22 5.75 6.73 -2.02
CA LYS A 22 5.20 7.00 -0.69
C LYS A 22 6.14 6.54 0.43
N VAL A 23 6.85 5.43 0.19
CA VAL A 23 7.96 4.96 1.02
C VAL A 23 9.24 5.12 0.22
N GLN A 24 10.15 5.93 0.75
CA GLN A 24 11.42 6.23 0.09
C GLN A 24 12.54 5.48 0.81
N PRO A 25 13.27 4.57 0.14
CA PRO A 25 14.33 3.78 0.77
C PRO A 25 15.37 4.62 1.52
N ASP A 26 15.72 5.79 0.99
CA ASP A 26 16.71 6.71 1.57
C ASP A 26 16.32 7.26 2.96
N PHE A 27 15.02 7.23 3.28
CA PHE A 27 14.46 7.68 4.55
C PHE A 27 13.92 6.53 5.41
N PHE A 28 14.16 5.28 4.99
CA PHE A 28 13.72 4.09 5.70
C PHE A 28 14.91 3.42 6.40
N PRO A 29 14.75 2.84 7.61
CA PRO A 29 15.84 2.17 8.30
C PRO A 29 16.52 1.07 7.47
N ASN A 30 17.84 1.07 7.52
CA ASN A 30 18.69 0.01 6.95
C ASN A 30 18.70 -1.20 7.87
N VAL A 31 17.66 -2.02 7.78
CA VAL A 31 17.45 -3.20 8.64
C VAL A 31 17.12 -4.47 7.85
N PHE A 32 17.40 -4.46 6.54
CA PHE A 32 17.08 -5.55 5.62
C PHE A 32 18.34 -6.25 5.14
N GLY A 33 18.17 -7.30 4.33
CA GLY A 33 19.28 -8.12 3.85
C GLY A 33 19.71 -9.19 4.85
N PRO A 34 20.70 -10.01 4.50
CA PRO A 34 21.20 -11.12 5.32
C PRO A 34 21.79 -10.65 6.65
N GLU A 35 22.55 -9.55 6.62
CA GLU A 35 23.24 -8.97 7.79
C GLU A 35 22.37 -7.92 8.52
N GLY A 36 21.23 -7.54 7.95
CA GLY A 36 20.28 -6.62 8.59
C GLY A 36 20.74 -5.17 8.60
N ASP A 37 21.50 -4.73 7.58
CA ASP A 37 22.09 -3.40 7.45
C ASP A 37 21.87 -2.78 6.05
N GLU A 38 21.01 -3.39 5.24
CA GLU A 38 20.70 -2.91 3.89
C GLU A 38 19.39 -2.10 3.84
N PRO A 39 19.27 -1.13 2.92
CA PRO A 39 18.01 -0.43 2.65
C PRO A 39 16.99 -1.35 1.97
N LEU A 40 15.74 -0.87 1.90
CA LEU A 40 14.71 -1.48 1.05
C LEU A 40 15.21 -1.66 -0.39
N ASN A 41 14.89 -2.80 -0.99
CA ASN A 41 15.28 -3.11 -2.36
C ASN A 41 14.25 -2.58 -3.37
N ALA A 42 14.36 -1.30 -3.73
CA ALA A 42 13.49 -0.70 -4.74
C ALA A 42 13.66 -1.32 -6.15
N GLU A 43 14.83 -1.87 -6.45
CA GLU A 43 15.09 -2.57 -7.71
C GLU A 43 14.22 -3.83 -7.84
N ALA A 44 14.16 -4.63 -6.77
CA ALA A 44 13.32 -5.83 -6.73
C ALA A 44 11.83 -5.49 -6.88
N VAL A 45 11.40 -4.36 -6.31
CA VAL A 45 10.03 -3.85 -6.46
C VAL A 45 9.74 -3.48 -7.91
N ARG A 46 10.62 -2.66 -8.52
CA ARG A 46 10.44 -2.20 -9.91
C ARG A 46 10.39 -3.38 -10.87
N LYS A 47 11.35 -4.29 -10.75
CA LYS A 47 11.38 -5.51 -11.56
C LYS A 47 10.10 -6.33 -11.41
N GLY A 48 9.60 -6.49 -10.18
CA GLY A 48 8.36 -7.22 -9.93
C GLY A 48 7.15 -6.59 -10.64
N PHE A 49 7.03 -5.27 -10.63
CA PHE A 49 5.94 -4.57 -11.33
C PHE A 49 6.13 -4.52 -12.85
N GLU A 50 7.37 -4.47 -13.34
CA GLU A 50 7.71 -4.62 -14.77
C GLU A 50 7.28 -6.00 -15.29
N ASP A 51 7.66 -7.06 -14.58
CA ASP A 51 7.29 -8.44 -14.92
C ASP A 51 5.75 -8.60 -14.93
N MET A 52 5.07 -8.02 -13.93
CA MET A 52 3.61 -8.06 -13.83
C MET A 52 2.91 -7.26 -14.93
N ALA A 53 3.43 -6.08 -15.29
CA ALA A 53 2.90 -5.28 -16.39
C ALA A 53 3.02 -6.03 -17.73
N ALA A 54 4.17 -6.66 -17.98
CA ALA A 54 4.38 -7.49 -19.15
C ALA A 54 3.42 -8.70 -19.20
N ASP A 55 3.18 -9.34 -18.05
CA ASP A 55 2.21 -10.44 -17.96
C ASP A 55 0.77 -9.95 -18.23
N ILE A 56 0.38 -8.78 -17.74
CA ILE A 56 -0.93 -8.18 -18.03
C ILE A 56 -1.08 -7.91 -19.53
N GLU A 57 -0.08 -7.30 -20.16
CA GLU A 57 -0.09 -7.03 -21.61
C GLU A 57 -0.23 -8.34 -22.40
N LYS A 58 0.58 -9.35 -22.07
CA LYS A 58 0.55 -10.66 -22.73
C LYS A 58 -0.82 -11.34 -22.64
N ASN A 59 -1.49 -11.27 -21.49
CA ASN A 59 -2.74 -11.99 -21.25
C ASN A 59 -3.98 -11.22 -21.70
N THR A 60 -3.92 -9.88 -21.75
CA THR A 60 -5.12 -9.04 -21.98
C THR A 60 -5.02 -8.15 -23.24
N GLY A 61 -3.81 -8.00 -23.80
CA GLY A 61 -3.51 -7.04 -24.86
C GLY A 61 -3.50 -5.57 -24.41
N GLN A 62 -3.66 -5.29 -23.11
CA GLN A 62 -3.65 -3.93 -22.57
C GLN A 62 -2.27 -3.57 -22.04
N VAL A 63 -1.69 -2.51 -22.60
CA VAL A 63 -0.45 -1.92 -22.10
C VAL A 63 -0.75 -1.07 -20.86
N ARG A 64 0.03 -1.30 -19.79
CA ARG A 64 0.04 -0.48 -18.57
C ARG A 64 1.47 -0.26 -18.13
N THR A 65 1.77 0.91 -17.57
CA THR A 65 3.07 1.10 -16.93
C THR A 65 3.13 0.36 -15.59
N PRO A 66 4.32 -0.02 -15.11
CA PRO A 66 4.50 -0.59 -13.77
C PRO A 66 3.86 0.25 -12.64
N GLU A 67 3.92 1.58 -12.75
CA GLU A 67 3.31 2.52 -11.80
C GLU A 67 1.78 2.49 -11.88
N GLU A 68 1.19 2.42 -13.08
CA GLU A 68 -0.27 2.29 -13.23
C GLU A 68 -0.78 0.98 -12.64
N VAL A 69 -0.01 -0.10 -12.75
CA VAL A 69 -0.32 -1.38 -12.11
C VAL A 69 -0.28 -1.22 -10.58
N ALA A 70 0.78 -0.62 -10.05
CA ALA A 70 0.91 -0.36 -8.61
C ALA A 70 -0.22 0.53 -8.07
N GLU A 71 -0.60 1.60 -8.77
CA GLU A 71 -1.72 2.49 -8.42
C GLU A 71 -3.06 1.72 -8.42
N GLY A 72 -3.24 0.79 -9.36
CA GLY A 72 -4.38 -0.12 -9.38
C GLY A 72 -4.47 -0.98 -8.11
N PHE A 73 -3.36 -1.58 -7.70
CA PHE A 73 -3.30 -2.35 -6.45
C PHE A 73 -3.48 -1.48 -5.21
N LEU A 74 -2.96 -0.25 -5.20
CA LEU A 74 -3.17 0.70 -4.10
C LEU A 74 -4.66 0.94 -3.88
N ARG A 75 -5.40 1.18 -4.98
CA ARG A 75 -6.84 1.41 -4.94
C ARG A 75 -7.58 0.22 -4.32
N ILE A 76 -7.28 -0.99 -4.77
CA ILE A 76 -7.86 -2.22 -4.24
C ILE A 76 -7.53 -2.38 -2.74
N ALA A 77 -6.29 -2.10 -2.35
CA ALA A 77 -5.87 -2.18 -0.95
C ALA A 77 -6.64 -1.19 -0.06
N VAL A 78 -6.80 0.06 -0.52
CA VAL A 78 -7.58 1.10 0.17
C VAL A 78 -9.06 0.70 0.28
N GLU A 79 -9.67 0.22 -0.80
CA GLU A 79 -11.05 -0.26 -0.81
C GLU A 79 -11.26 -1.41 0.18
N ASN A 80 -10.34 -2.37 0.22
CA ASN A 80 -10.40 -3.48 1.17
C ASN A 80 -10.30 -3.00 2.63
N MET A 81 -9.40 -2.06 2.93
CA MET A 81 -9.28 -1.45 4.26
C MET A 81 -10.56 -0.71 4.67
N ALA A 82 -11.10 0.13 3.78
CA ALA A 82 -12.34 0.86 4.03
C ALA A 82 -13.54 -0.08 4.20
N ASN A 83 -13.63 -1.14 3.39
CA ASN A 83 -14.69 -2.15 3.50
C ASN A 83 -14.64 -2.90 4.83
N ALA A 84 -13.44 -3.25 5.31
CA ALA A 84 -13.29 -3.88 6.62
C ALA A 84 -13.81 -2.97 7.76
N ILE A 85 -13.49 -1.67 7.71
CA ILE A 85 -13.99 -0.68 8.69
C ILE A 85 -15.52 -0.54 8.60
N LYS A 86 -16.07 -0.43 7.39
CA LYS A 86 -17.52 -0.37 7.15
C LYS A 86 -18.22 -1.61 7.69
N GLN A 87 -17.71 -2.81 7.41
CA GLN A 87 -18.34 -4.05 7.88
C GLN A 87 -18.48 -4.10 9.39
N ILE A 88 -17.42 -3.75 10.13
CA ILE A 88 -17.44 -3.76 11.60
C ILE A 88 -18.41 -2.69 12.16
N SER A 89 -18.49 -1.52 11.51
CA SER A 89 -19.24 -0.36 12.01
C SER A 89 -20.72 -0.37 11.61
N VAL A 90 -21.02 -0.75 10.36
CA VAL A 90 -22.38 -0.84 9.82
C VAL A 90 -23.15 -2.02 10.41
N GLN A 91 -22.47 -3.14 10.72
CA GLN A 91 -23.10 -4.22 11.51
C GLN A 91 -23.61 -3.74 12.87
N ARG A 92 -23.09 -2.61 13.37
CA ARG A 92 -23.50 -2.00 14.63
C ARG A 92 -24.43 -0.79 14.44
N GLY A 93 -24.84 -0.49 13.20
CA GLY A 93 -25.77 0.59 12.87
C GLY A 93 -25.17 2.00 12.86
N TYR A 94 -23.84 2.14 12.83
CA TYR A 94 -23.18 3.45 12.84
C TYR A 94 -22.99 4.01 11.43
N ASP A 95 -23.32 5.30 11.25
CA ASP A 95 -22.83 6.09 10.13
C ASP A 95 -21.41 6.53 10.42
N VAL A 96 -20.45 6.00 9.66
CA VAL A 96 -19.02 6.24 9.88
C VAL A 96 -18.55 7.61 9.38
N SER A 97 -19.33 8.31 8.54
CA SER A 97 -18.92 9.56 7.91
C SER A 97 -18.74 10.72 8.91
N ASP A 98 -19.47 10.69 10.03
CA ASP A 98 -19.40 11.68 11.11
C ASP A 98 -18.23 11.44 12.09
N TYR A 99 -17.52 10.32 11.96
CA TYR A 99 -16.40 9.98 12.84
C TYR A 99 -15.06 10.51 12.34
N ILE A 100 -14.07 10.47 13.24
CA ILE A 100 -12.67 10.77 12.93
C ILE A 100 -11.93 9.45 12.76
N LEU A 101 -11.21 9.29 11.64
CA LEU A 101 -10.37 8.11 11.43
C LEU A 101 -9.11 8.21 12.30
N GLN A 102 -8.98 7.36 13.30
CA GLN A 102 -7.74 7.22 14.05
C GLN A 102 -6.78 6.27 13.34
N CYS A 103 -5.57 6.74 13.06
CA CYS A 103 -4.54 5.94 12.41
C CYS A 103 -3.45 5.51 13.39
N PHE A 104 -3.03 4.25 13.30
CA PHE A 104 -1.94 3.68 14.09
C PHE A 104 -1.09 2.71 13.25
N GLY A 105 0.08 2.36 13.78
CA GLY A 105 1.05 1.48 13.10
C GLY A 105 1.85 2.20 12.02
N GLY A 106 3.03 1.67 11.69
CA GLY A 106 3.98 2.33 10.78
C GLY A 106 3.50 2.54 9.34
N ALA A 107 2.49 1.78 8.91
CA ALA A 107 1.87 1.92 7.59
C ALA A 107 0.57 2.75 7.60
N GLY A 108 0.01 3.08 8.78
CA GLY A 108 -1.30 3.72 8.89
C GLY A 108 -1.36 5.05 8.14
N GLY A 109 -0.36 5.90 8.34
CA GLY A 109 -0.27 7.20 7.67
C GLY A 109 -0.15 7.11 6.14
N GLN A 110 0.32 5.98 5.59
CA GLN A 110 0.53 5.80 4.14
C GLN A 110 -0.79 5.68 3.34
N HIS A 111 -1.87 5.32 4.04
CA HIS A 111 -3.20 5.06 3.44
C HIS A 111 -4.33 5.89 4.08
N ALA A 112 -4.07 6.55 5.20
CA ALA A 112 -5.06 7.23 6.03
C ALA A 112 -6.04 8.11 5.25
N CYS A 113 -5.53 9.04 4.44
CA CYS A 113 -6.38 9.98 3.71
C CYS A 113 -7.28 9.27 2.70
N GLN A 114 -6.73 8.35 1.89
CA GLN A 114 -7.51 7.63 0.88
C GLN A 114 -8.56 6.70 1.52
N VAL A 115 -8.24 6.11 2.67
CA VAL A 115 -9.22 5.33 3.46
C VAL A 115 -10.32 6.26 3.99
N ALA A 116 -9.97 7.41 4.57
CA ALA A 116 -10.96 8.39 5.05
C ALA A 116 -11.88 8.86 3.93
N ASP A 117 -11.32 9.20 2.75
CA ASP A 117 -12.09 9.59 1.56
C ASP A 117 -13.07 8.48 1.14
N THR A 118 -12.63 7.22 1.12
CA THR A 118 -13.47 6.06 0.77
C THR A 118 -14.58 5.79 1.79
N LEU A 119 -14.37 6.19 3.04
CA LEU A 119 -15.34 6.11 4.14
C LEU A 119 -16.28 7.32 4.22
N GLY A 120 -16.01 8.39 3.45
CA GLY A 120 -16.75 9.66 3.56
C GLY A 120 -16.40 10.46 4.82
N MET A 121 -15.26 10.16 5.46
CA MET A 121 -14.79 10.88 6.65
C MET A 121 -13.97 12.09 6.22
N THR A 122 -14.14 13.21 6.94
CA THR A 122 -13.44 14.48 6.62
C THR A 122 -12.25 14.77 7.53
N LYS A 123 -12.01 13.93 8.55
CA LYS A 123 -10.98 14.14 9.56
C LYS A 123 -10.21 12.85 9.83
N VAL A 124 -8.89 12.97 9.83
CA VAL A 124 -7.94 11.92 10.27
C VAL A 124 -7.24 12.43 11.53
N PHE A 125 -7.21 11.61 12.57
CA PHE A 125 -6.38 11.83 13.75
C PHE A 125 -5.15 10.91 13.68
N VAL A 126 -3.97 11.51 13.85
CA VAL A 126 -2.68 10.81 13.89
C VAL A 126 -2.04 11.18 15.22
N HIS A 127 -1.99 10.21 16.13
CA HIS A 127 -1.31 10.40 17.40
C HIS A 127 0.22 10.36 17.18
N PRO A 128 1.00 11.24 17.84
CA PRO A 128 2.47 11.20 17.80
C PRO A 128 3.07 9.82 18.10
#